data_AF-A0A922IDW1-F1
#
_entry.id   AF-A0A922IDW1-F1
#
_cell.length_a   1.000
_cell.length_b   1.000
_cell.length_c   1.000
_cell.angle_alpha   90.00
_cell.angle_beta   90.00
_cell.angle_gamma   90.00
#
_symmetry.space_group_name_H-M   'P 1'
#
loop_
_entity.id
_entity.type
_entity.pdbx_description
1 polymer ?
#
loop_
_entity_poly.entity_id
_entity_poly.type
_entity_poly.pdbx_seq_one_letter_code
_entity_poly.pdbx_strand_id
1 'polypeptide(L)'
;MITPLFRVEQDHDNLYVIVRVTNLRILSENVEIFHQDNEFIFYGEPYYLRLELPGEVLSSDTIIITNGNNDEDLDELNRKKLTFNYDSETNELKIPVAKKNPGEHFENLELIGQLLAKPKTKPGKRLIEVLQSSCQNSNGDDDDDNGEEDEEFDWTIEQTIPDTDNIRLSQHPYGFANSLTNIIMNNDSEINELFDIKNPGEKTFAQRRIERLRQESNDFNEEHYLANLYEDESIIDSIIELSAPWNEWHPSTILNDQDRERINDHIPKREFIKYDSATKKALILGLFDILYGYCYDLRTNDFEHTVESSWTIIKLSSTLSCFEYWTPLNDQQMSGDRLHSLLYNKYDMAKYMLINCIRRSLIYPLYRHWRLSIKVANDVIKIMSIGSNAILKCLLDMHQIMAISGENRQLINDLYLTNYCCWIQQIKQDWFKSLAYYLSNVCAKYIDKQMIGLDLPLVEKAAIMAIEEKDDDCNEDQLSKGIKLLLNISNHLDSDDDDDDK
;
A
#
# COMPACT_ATOMS: atom_id res chain seq x y z
N MET A 1 6.13 14.38 16.50
CA MET A 1 6.78 15.45 15.72
C MET A 1 8.29 15.26 15.77
N ILE A 2 8.98 15.49 14.67
CA ILE A 2 10.41 15.20 14.50
C ILE A 2 11.16 16.54 14.40
N THR A 3 12.26 16.71 15.13
CA THR A 3 13.17 17.85 14.94
C THR A 3 13.94 17.64 13.63
N PRO A 4 13.76 18.48 12.60
CA PRO A 4 14.49 18.32 11.35
C PRO A 4 15.99 18.62 11.54
N LEU A 5 16.82 18.12 10.63
CA LEU A 5 18.22 18.56 10.53
C LEU A 5 18.22 20.01 10.06
N PHE A 6 18.88 20.91 10.79
CA PHE A 6 18.93 22.32 10.44
C PHE A 6 20.32 22.93 10.62
N ARG A 7 20.57 24.03 9.92
CA ARG A 7 21.70 24.94 10.16
C ARG A 7 21.22 26.39 10.07
N VAL A 8 21.93 27.28 10.74
CA VAL A 8 21.60 28.71 10.73
C VAL A 8 22.79 29.48 10.18
N GLU A 9 22.56 30.23 9.11
CA GLU A 9 23.53 31.14 8.49
C GLU A 9 23.07 32.59 8.72
N GLN A 10 23.97 33.58 8.61
CA GLN A 10 23.59 34.99 8.70
C GLN A 10 24.33 35.85 7.68
N ASP A 11 23.69 36.92 7.24
CA ASP A 11 24.33 38.03 6.54
C ASP A 11 24.18 39.32 7.37
N HIS A 12 24.44 40.48 6.76
CA HIS A 12 24.35 41.78 7.44
C HIS A 12 22.89 42.10 7.85
N ASP A 13 21.89 41.69 7.09
CA ASP A 13 20.51 42.15 7.23
C ASP A 13 19.54 41.04 7.69
N ASN A 14 19.85 39.77 7.39
CA ASN A 14 18.99 38.61 7.59
C ASN A 14 19.76 37.42 8.20
N LEU A 15 19.00 36.61 8.92
CA LEU A 15 19.33 35.26 9.34
C LEU A 15 18.69 34.28 8.34
N TYR A 16 19.37 33.18 8.02
CA TYR A 16 18.82 32.11 7.18
C TYR A 16 18.75 30.82 7.98
N VAL A 17 17.54 30.39 8.30
CA VAL A 17 17.29 29.07 8.89
C VAL A 17 17.13 28.09 7.74
N ILE A 18 18.09 27.16 7.62
CA ILE A 18 18.11 26.15 6.55
C ILE A 18 17.70 24.83 7.16
N VAL A 19 16.54 24.33 6.75
CA VAL A 19 15.94 23.10 7.27
C VAL A 19 16.01 22.04 6.17
N ARG A 20 16.56 20.86 6.48
CA ARG A 20 16.60 19.72 5.55
C ARG A 20 15.33 18.90 5.68
N VAL A 21 14.59 18.76 4.58
CA VAL A 21 13.30 18.07 4.54
C VAL A 21 13.30 17.04 3.42
N THR A 22 12.93 15.79 3.72
CA THR A 22 12.98 14.68 2.77
C THR A 22 11.98 14.79 1.61
N ASN A 23 10.86 15.50 1.77
CA ASN A 23 9.89 15.71 0.69
C ASN A 23 9.09 17.01 0.88
N LEU A 24 9.24 17.98 -0.03
CA LEU A 24 8.53 19.26 0.05
C LEU A 24 7.04 19.16 -0.31
N ARG A 25 6.62 18.13 -1.08
CA ARG A 25 5.21 17.97 -1.48
C ARG A 25 4.31 17.65 -0.27
N ILE A 26 4.84 16.93 0.71
CA ILE A 26 4.15 16.58 1.96
C ILE A 26 3.97 17.82 2.86
N LEU A 27 4.94 18.74 2.84
CA LEU A 27 4.87 19.99 3.60
C LEU A 27 3.86 20.99 3.04
N SER A 28 3.57 20.95 1.74
CA SER A 28 2.91 22.05 1.03
C SER A 28 1.44 22.31 1.39
N GLU A 29 0.85 21.48 2.26
CA GLU A 29 -0.53 21.64 2.70
C GLU A 29 -0.65 22.40 4.03
N ASN A 30 0.36 22.40 4.91
CA ASN A 30 0.31 23.06 6.23
C ASN A 30 1.70 23.45 6.77
N VAL A 31 2.42 24.38 6.10
CA VAL A 31 3.62 24.99 6.70
C VAL A 31 3.23 26.26 7.43
N GLU A 32 3.58 26.34 8.71
CA GLU A 32 3.46 27.53 9.55
C GLU A 32 4.84 27.96 10.01
N ILE A 33 5.21 29.20 9.72
CA ILE A 33 6.44 29.82 10.20
C ILE A 33 6.05 31.02 11.06
N PHE A 34 6.58 31.04 12.28
CA PHE A 34 6.39 32.12 13.23
C PHE A 34 7.75 32.57 13.74
N HIS A 35 7.98 33.88 13.80
CA HIS A 35 9.17 34.41 14.44
C HIS A 35 8.84 35.74 15.12
N GLN A 36 9.20 35.84 16.39
CA GLN A 36 8.95 37.00 17.23
C GLN A 36 10.06 37.13 18.27
N ASP A 37 10.57 38.35 18.45
CA ASP A 37 11.61 38.68 19.41
C ASP A 37 12.83 37.76 19.24
N ASN A 38 13.09 36.84 20.17
CA ASN A 38 14.19 35.88 20.08
C ASN A 38 13.74 34.48 19.68
N GLU A 39 12.49 34.29 19.27
CA GLU A 39 11.95 32.97 18.98
C GLU A 39 11.70 32.77 17.48
N PHE A 40 12.04 31.59 16.99
CA PHE A 40 11.68 31.11 15.67
C PHE A 40 11.01 29.74 15.80
N ILE A 41 9.83 29.58 15.22
CA ILE A 41 9.06 28.34 15.20
C ILE A 41 8.78 27.98 13.74
N PHE A 42 9.15 26.76 13.38
CA PHE A 42 8.79 26.12 12.14
C PHE A 42 7.94 24.90 12.45
N TYR A 43 6.73 24.88 11.91
CA TYR A 43 5.82 23.76 11.98
C TYR A 43 5.45 23.32 10.56
N GLY A 44 5.56 22.03 10.30
CA GLY A 44 5.09 21.43 9.06
C GLY A 44 5.17 19.92 9.19
N GLU A 45 4.03 19.26 9.28
CA GLU A 45 3.94 17.83 9.60
C GLU A 45 4.82 16.99 8.67
N PRO A 46 5.71 16.11 9.20
CA PRO A 46 5.86 15.67 10.60
C PRO A 46 6.84 16.49 11.45
N TYR A 47 7.39 17.59 10.92
CA TYR A 47 8.49 18.36 11.50
C TYR A 47 8.03 19.50 12.42
N TYR A 48 8.76 19.68 13.51
CA TYR A 48 8.61 20.81 14.42
C TYR A 48 9.99 21.28 14.88
N LEU A 49 10.27 22.57 14.78
CA LEU A 49 11.53 23.18 15.19
C LEU A 49 11.25 24.50 15.92
N ARG A 50 11.82 24.68 17.10
CA ARG A 50 11.72 25.92 17.88
C ARG A 50 13.13 26.34 18.30
N LEU A 51 13.53 27.52 17.86
CA LEU A 51 14.84 28.08 18.14
C LEU A 51 14.71 29.30 19.04
N GLU A 52 15.58 29.37 20.04
CA GLU A 52 15.88 30.58 20.80
C GLU A 52 17.12 31.22 20.18
N LEU A 53 16.90 32.31 19.46
CA LEU A 53 17.91 33.07 18.73
C LEU A 53 18.69 33.97 19.71
N PRO A 54 20.02 34.14 19.50
CA PRO A 54 20.85 35.00 20.35
C PRO A 54 20.49 36.50 20.33
N GLY A 55 19.69 36.95 19.37
CA GLY A 55 19.32 38.35 19.18
C GLY A 55 17.93 38.49 18.57
N GLU A 56 17.41 39.71 18.61
CA GLU A 56 16.02 40.00 18.25
C GLU A 56 15.82 40.03 16.73
N VAL A 57 14.78 39.34 16.27
CA VAL A 57 14.33 39.34 14.88
C VAL A 57 13.03 40.12 14.72
N LEU A 58 12.77 40.57 13.50
CA LEU A 58 11.59 41.36 13.19
C LEU A 58 10.34 40.47 13.19
N SER A 59 9.30 40.85 13.92
CA SER A 59 8.08 40.05 14.05
C SER A 59 7.35 39.90 12.71
N SER A 60 6.97 38.69 12.34
CA SER A 60 6.05 38.41 11.23
C SER A 60 4.84 37.64 11.72
N ASP A 61 3.66 37.98 11.20
CA ASP A 61 2.45 37.19 11.36
C ASP A 61 2.61 35.83 10.66
N THR A 62 1.91 34.80 11.16
CA THR A 62 1.97 33.41 10.69
C THR A 62 1.78 33.32 9.18
N ILE A 63 2.81 32.85 8.47
CA ILE A 63 2.72 32.58 7.03
C ILE A 63 2.16 31.17 6.86
N ILE A 64 0.90 31.06 6.42
CA ILE A 64 0.26 29.79 6.03
C ILE A 64 0.45 29.60 4.53
N ILE A 65 1.13 28.53 4.12
CA ILE A 65 1.23 28.15 2.70
C ILE A 65 0.03 27.27 2.37
N THR A 66 -0.93 27.79 1.60
CA THR A 66 -1.95 26.98 0.93
C THR A 66 -1.72 27.02 -0.58
N ASN A 67 -1.52 25.86 -1.21
CA ASN A 67 -1.60 25.74 -2.67
C ASN A 67 -3.08 25.70 -3.09
N GLY A 68 -3.78 26.82 -2.91
CA GLY A 68 -5.13 27.03 -3.42
C GLY A 68 -5.12 28.10 -4.50
N ASN A 69 -5.37 27.72 -5.75
CA ASN A 69 -5.75 28.64 -6.81
C ASN A 69 -7.07 29.32 -6.42
N ASN A 70 -7.01 30.46 -5.74
CA ASN A 70 -8.09 31.44 -5.66
C ASN A 70 -7.44 32.79 -5.36
N ASP A 71 -6.87 33.39 -6.40
CA ASP A 71 -6.63 34.82 -6.44
C ASP A 71 -7.99 35.53 -6.38
N GLU A 72 -8.18 36.47 -5.44
CA GLU A 72 -8.67 37.82 -5.77
C GLU A 72 -8.72 38.81 -4.60
N ASP A 73 -8.62 38.40 -3.32
CA ASP A 73 -8.76 39.35 -2.19
C ASP A 73 -7.64 39.27 -1.13
N LEU A 74 -6.36 39.46 -1.52
CA LEU A 74 -5.33 39.78 -0.52
C LEU A 74 -4.45 40.97 -0.94
N ASP A 75 -4.43 41.97 -0.06
CA ASP A 75 -3.80 43.27 -0.22
C ASP A 75 -2.32 43.23 -0.64
N GLU A 76 -1.93 44.29 -1.35
CA GLU A 76 -0.62 44.54 -1.96
C GLU A 76 0.56 44.56 -0.96
N LEU A 77 0.29 44.50 0.35
CA LEU A 77 1.28 44.37 1.43
C LEU A 77 1.76 42.92 1.63
N ASN A 78 0.94 41.92 1.26
CA ASN A 78 1.28 40.49 1.31
C ASN A 78 2.10 40.02 0.10
N ARG A 79 2.43 40.92 -0.85
CA ARG A 79 3.34 40.62 -1.98
C ARG A 79 4.80 40.43 -1.58
N LYS A 80 5.19 40.68 -0.32
CA LYS A 80 6.40 40.07 0.25
C LYS A 80 6.16 38.59 0.56
N LYS A 81 5.63 37.83 -0.40
CA LYS A 81 5.78 36.37 -0.47
C LYS A 81 7.29 36.14 -0.48
N LEU A 82 7.86 35.80 0.68
CA LEU A 82 9.23 35.33 0.77
C LEU A 82 9.33 34.13 -0.17
N THR A 83 10.03 34.32 -1.29
CA THR A 83 10.46 33.24 -2.16
C THR A 83 11.38 32.33 -1.35
N PHE A 84 10.82 31.27 -0.78
CA PHE A 84 11.63 30.23 -0.16
C PHE A 84 12.40 29.51 -1.26
N ASN A 85 13.73 29.59 -1.21
CA ASN A 85 14.59 28.85 -2.12
C ASN A 85 14.70 27.43 -1.60
N TYR A 86 13.96 26.52 -2.22
CA TYR A 86 14.13 25.08 -2.03
C TYR A 86 15.10 24.54 -3.08
N ASP A 87 16.13 23.84 -2.61
CA ASP A 87 17.06 23.13 -3.47
C ASP A 87 16.68 21.64 -3.52
N SER A 88 16.16 21.21 -4.67
CA SER A 88 15.73 19.83 -4.91
C SER A 88 16.89 18.83 -4.99
N GLU A 89 18.14 19.27 -5.17
CA GLU A 89 19.31 18.39 -5.18
C GLU A 89 19.78 18.07 -3.75
N THR A 90 19.69 19.04 -2.84
CA THR A 90 20.18 18.92 -1.46
C THR A 90 19.08 18.69 -0.42
N ASN A 91 17.81 18.81 -0.81
CA ASN A 91 16.63 18.71 0.05
C ASN A 91 16.60 19.78 1.17
N GLU A 92 17.07 20.98 0.87
CA GLU A 92 17.22 22.07 1.85
C GLU A 92 16.24 23.22 1.56
N LEU A 93 15.50 23.61 2.59
CA LEU A 93 14.58 24.75 2.59
C LEU A 93 15.27 25.93 3.29
N LYS A 94 15.55 27.01 2.56
CA LYS A 94 16.17 28.23 3.10
C LYS A 94 15.12 29.28 3.47
N ILE A 95 14.97 29.55 4.76
CA ILE A 95 13.99 30.48 5.35
C ILE A 95 14.71 31.78 5.76
N PRO A 96 14.44 32.92 5.09
CA PRO A 96 15.00 34.21 5.49
C PRO A 96 14.22 34.79 6.68
N VAL A 97 14.94 35.22 7.71
CA VAL A 97 14.40 35.86 8.92
C VAL A 97 15.12 37.20 9.10
N ALA A 98 14.42 38.32 9.01
CA ALA A 98 15.03 39.65 9.09
C ALA A 98 15.49 39.97 10.52
N LYS A 99 16.70 40.51 10.67
CA LYS A 99 17.21 40.98 11.97
C LYS A 99 16.50 42.28 12.36
N LYS A 100 16.26 42.48 13.66
CA LYS A 100 15.71 43.76 14.15
C LYS A 100 16.73 44.90 13.98
N ASN A 101 18.01 44.62 14.21
CA ASN A 101 19.11 45.55 13.99
C ASN A 101 19.99 45.06 12.82
N PRO A 102 19.90 45.69 11.64
CA PRO A 102 20.83 45.41 10.54
C PRO A 102 22.27 45.68 10.95
N GLY A 103 23.15 44.71 10.72
CA GLY A 103 24.57 44.72 11.09
C GLY A 103 24.90 44.05 12.43
N GLU A 104 23.90 43.63 13.20
CA GLU A 104 24.12 42.85 14.43
C GLU A 104 24.57 41.43 14.09
N HIS A 105 25.70 40.99 14.67
CA HIS A 105 26.25 39.67 14.44
C HIS A 105 25.81 38.72 15.55
N PHE A 106 25.08 37.66 15.20
CA PHE A 106 24.57 36.67 16.14
C PHE A 106 25.69 35.66 16.42
N GLU A 107 26.14 35.55 17.66
CA GLU A 107 27.21 34.61 18.02
C GLU A 107 26.70 33.18 18.18
N ASN A 108 27.60 32.19 18.05
CA ASN A 108 27.34 30.79 18.37
C ASN A 108 26.23 30.09 17.54
N LEU A 109 25.94 30.56 16.33
CA LEU A 109 24.96 29.92 15.43
C LEU A 109 25.31 28.46 15.06
N GLU A 110 26.58 28.06 15.17
CA GLU A 110 27.03 26.68 14.95
C GLU A 110 26.71 25.74 16.13
N LEU A 111 26.47 26.29 17.33
CA LEU A 111 26.13 25.51 18.52
C LEU A 111 24.64 25.19 18.54
N ILE A 112 24.22 24.33 17.62
CA ILE A 112 22.83 23.91 17.39
C ILE A 112 22.08 23.54 18.68
N GLY A 113 22.74 22.85 19.61
CA GLY A 113 22.15 22.49 20.91
C GLY A 113 21.91 23.66 21.89
N GLN A 114 22.55 24.82 21.67
CA GLN A 114 22.28 26.05 22.41
C GLN A 114 21.11 26.84 21.81
N LEU A 115 20.85 26.67 20.51
CA LEU A 115 19.74 27.31 19.81
C LEU A 115 18.41 26.59 20.05
N LEU A 116 18.43 25.31 20.41
CA LEU A 116 17.20 24.59 20.78
C LEU A 116 16.66 25.14 22.11
N ALA A 117 15.37 25.49 22.11
CA ALA A 117 14.70 25.97 23.31
C ALA A 117 14.75 24.90 24.42
N LYS A 118 15.29 25.25 25.59
CA LYS A 118 15.38 24.35 26.74
C LYS A 118 14.04 24.34 27.50
N PRO A 119 13.62 23.20 28.08
CA PRO A 119 12.45 23.17 28.95
C PRO A 119 12.68 24.06 30.18
N LYS A 120 11.65 24.80 30.62
CA LYS A 120 11.73 25.71 31.78
C LYS A 120 11.67 24.98 33.13
N THR A 121 11.67 23.65 33.16
CA THR A 121 11.55 22.88 34.40
C THR A 121 12.91 22.70 35.11
N LYS A 122 12.98 23.13 36.38
CA LYS A 122 14.11 22.80 37.26
C LYS A 122 14.14 21.27 37.44
N PRO A 123 15.31 20.60 37.35
CA PRO A 123 15.37 19.16 37.54
C PRO A 123 15.01 18.82 39.00
N GLY A 124 13.79 18.33 39.19
CA GLY A 124 13.29 17.79 40.44
C GLY A 124 14.14 16.61 40.90
N LYS A 125 14.49 16.60 42.19
CA LYS A 125 15.28 15.56 42.86
C LYS A 125 14.75 14.17 42.52
N ARG A 126 15.65 13.27 42.11
CA ARG A 126 15.38 11.81 42.07
C ARG A 126 15.04 11.33 43.48
N LEU A 127 13.80 10.92 43.74
CA LEU A 127 13.47 10.05 44.87
C LEU A 127 13.28 8.62 44.36
N ILE A 128 14.26 7.78 44.65
CA ILE A 128 14.08 6.34 44.76
C ILE A 128 13.46 6.12 46.14
N GLU A 129 12.30 5.45 46.22
CA GLU A 129 11.83 4.90 47.48
C GLU A 129 11.54 3.40 47.35
N VAL A 130 12.20 2.66 48.22
CA VAL A 130 12.15 1.21 48.39
C VAL A 130 11.00 0.89 49.34
N LEU A 131 10.19 -0.11 48.99
CA LEU A 131 9.09 -0.63 49.82
C LEU A 131 9.54 -0.97 51.24
N GLN A 132 8.86 -0.45 52.27
CA GLN A 132 8.30 -1.25 53.39
C GLN A 132 7.52 -0.40 54.43
N SER A 133 6.29 -0.83 54.67
CA SER A 133 5.65 -1.04 55.98
C SER A 133 5.94 -0.07 57.14
N SER A 134 4.96 0.76 57.52
CA SER A 134 4.28 0.71 58.84
C SER A 134 3.47 1.98 59.11
N CYS A 135 2.42 1.79 59.90
CA CYS A 135 1.32 2.70 60.16
C CYS A 135 1.60 3.59 61.39
N GLN A 136 0.93 4.75 61.39
CA GLN A 136 0.33 5.49 62.52
C GLN A 136 1.02 6.73 63.14
N ASN A 137 0.15 7.75 63.26
CA ASN A 137 0.06 8.89 64.20
C ASN A 137 0.96 10.11 63.85
N SER A 138 0.52 11.37 63.91
CA SER A 138 -0.61 12.01 64.64
C SER A 138 -0.87 13.41 64.06
N ASN A 139 -2.09 13.90 64.26
CA ASN A 139 -2.57 15.27 64.01
C ASN A 139 -1.74 16.38 64.66
N GLY A 140 -1.80 17.58 64.06
CA GLY A 140 -1.47 18.85 64.71
C GLY A 140 -1.18 19.95 63.71
N ASP A 141 -2.21 20.71 63.35
CA ASP A 141 -2.21 21.91 62.50
C ASP A 141 -1.20 22.98 62.97
N ASP A 142 -0.60 23.70 62.03
CA ASP A 142 -0.43 25.15 62.11
C ASP A 142 -0.22 25.72 60.70
N ASP A 143 -1.05 26.70 60.38
CA ASP A 143 -1.14 27.47 59.14
C ASP A 143 0.20 28.07 58.70
N ASP A 144 0.54 27.93 57.41
CA ASP A 144 1.11 29.06 56.70
C ASP A 144 0.77 29.03 55.20
N ASP A 145 0.29 30.19 54.79
CA ASP A 145 -0.07 30.64 53.46
C ASP A 145 1.03 30.31 52.43
N ASN A 146 0.75 29.38 51.53
CA ASN A 146 1.45 29.29 50.25
C ASN A 146 0.39 29.27 49.17
N GLY A 147 0.14 30.47 48.63
CA GLY A 147 -0.58 30.63 47.39
C GLY A 147 -0.09 29.60 46.39
N GLU A 148 -1.04 28.87 45.81
CA GLU A 148 -0.87 28.12 44.58
C GLU A 148 -0.33 29.13 43.56
N GLU A 149 1.01 29.21 43.43
CA GLU A 149 1.61 29.73 42.21
C GLU A 149 1.04 28.82 41.13
N ASP A 150 0.13 29.38 40.32
CA ASP A 150 -0.33 28.79 39.07
C ASP A 150 0.92 28.34 38.31
N GLU A 151 1.32 27.07 38.46
CA GLU A 151 2.34 26.45 37.63
C GLU A 151 1.73 26.42 36.23
N GLU A 152 2.00 27.49 35.47
CA GLU A 152 1.66 27.63 34.07
C GLU A 152 2.05 26.33 33.38
N PHE A 153 1.02 25.57 32.96
CA PHE A 153 1.24 24.26 32.37
C PHE A 153 2.08 24.43 31.11
N ASP A 154 3.34 24.00 31.17
CA ASP A 154 4.31 24.19 30.09
C ASP A 154 3.92 23.30 28.91
N TRP A 155 3.28 23.91 27.90
CA TRP A 155 2.95 23.25 26.63
C TRP A 155 4.19 22.93 25.77
N THR A 156 5.41 23.19 26.26
CA THR A 156 6.65 22.98 25.51
C THR A 156 6.99 21.48 25.40
N ILE A 157 7.09 21.01 24.17
CA ILE A 157 7.58 19.65 23.84
C ILE A 157 9.12 19.66 23.89
N GLU A 158 9.72 18.73 24.64
CA GLU A 158 11.17 18.58 24.74
C GLU A 158 11.77 18.23 23.36
N GLN A 159 12.59 19.14 22.82
CA GLN A 159 13.29 18.94 21.56
C GLN A 159 14.65 18.30 21.82
N THR A 160 14.82 17.07 21.34
CA THR A 160 16.14 16.44 21.26
C THR A 160 16.65 16.51 19.83
N ILE A 161 17.96 16.72 19.69
CA ILE A 161 18.63 16.49 18.40
C ILE A 161 18.38 15.01 18.09
N PRO A 162 17.89 14.64 16.90
CA PRO A 162 17.71 13.24 16.58
C PRO A 162 19.05 12.53 16.76
N ASP A 163 19.12 11.57 17.70
CA ASP A 163 20.22 10.62 17.72
C ASP A 163 20.30 10.05 16.31
N THR A 164 21.47 10.14 15.67
CA THR A 164 21.70 9.51 14.35
C THR A 164 21.38 8.01 14.35
N ASP A 165 21.26 7.41 15.53
CA ASP A 165 20.91 6.01 15.78
C ASP A 165 19.40 5.72 15.74
N ASN A 166 18.53 6.73 15.85
CA ASN A 166 17.06 6.58 15.83
C ASN A 166 16.42 6.81 14.46
N ILE A 167 17.19 7.20 13.44
CA ILE A 167 16.78 6.96 12.05
C ILE A 167 16.94 5.46 11.83
N ARG A 168 15.89 4.69 12.12
CA ARG A 168 15.79 3.30 11.66
C ARG A 168 15.77 3.31 10.13
N LEU A 169 16.95 3.37 9.53
CA LEU A 169 17.12 3.07 8.12
C LEU A 169 16.48 1.71 7.88
N SER A 170 15.53 1.64 6.94
CA SER A 170 14.88 0.40 6.57
C SER A 170 15.96 -0.63 6.28
N GLN A 171 15.99 -1.69 7.08
CA GLN A 171 17.04 -2.70 7.01
C GLN A 171 16.92 -3.52 5.72
N HIS A 172 15.73 -3.53 5.12
CA HIS A 172 15.42 -4.35 3.97
C HIS A 172 14.82 -3.53 2.82
N PRO A 173 15.43 -3.59 1.62
CA PRO A 173 14.91 -2.86 0.47
C PRO A 173 13.67 -3.54 -0.13
N TYR A 174 12.89 -2.75 -0.86
CA TYR A 174 11.68 -3.13 -1.56
C TYR A 174 11.51 -2.31 -2.85
N GLY A 175 10.35 -2.40 -3.49
CA GLY A 175 10.07 -1.72 -4.74
C GLY A 175 10.70 -2.41 -5.94
N PHE A 176 10.72 -1.71 -7.08
CA PHE A 176 11.37 -2.18 -8.29
C PHE A 176 12.82 -2.61 -8.02
N ALA A 177 13.15 -3.84 -8.43
CA ALA A 177 14.48 -4.44 -8.27
C ALA A 177 15.03 -4.47 -6.82
N ASN A 178 14.17 -4.32 -5.80
CA ASN A 178 14.59 -4.09 -4.42
C ASN A 178 15.64 -2.97 -4.31
N SER A 179 15.42 -1.85 -5.00
CA SER A 179 16.34 -0.70 -4.99
C SER A 179 15.93 0.42 -4.03
N LEU A 180 14.73 0.34 -3.45
CA LEU A 180 14.15 1.43 -2.66
C LEU A 180 14.18 1.09 -1.17
N THR A 181 14.45 2.10 -0.36
CA THR A 181 14.46 2.06 1.10
C THR A 181 13.78 3.32 1.62
N ASN A 182 13.16 3.27 2.80
CA ASN A 182 12.64 4.45 3.51
C ASN A 182 11.56 5.30 2.79
N ILE A 183 10.86 4.77 1.79
CA ILE A 183 9.74 5.49 1.15
C ILE A 183 8.46 5.38 2.00
N ILE A 184 8.15 4.18 2.46
CA ILE A 184 7.01 3.89 3.32
C ILE A 184 7.49 4.00 4.77
N MET A 185 7.04 5.05 5.45
CA MET A 185 7.31 5.33 6.87
C MET A 185 6.07 5.01 7.71
N ASN A 186 6.27 4.57 8.95
CA ASN A 186 5.21 4.03 9.83
C ASN A 186 4.06 4.99 10.16
N ASN A 187 4.20 6.29 9.88
CA ASN A 187 3.29 7.33 10.41
C ASN A 187 2.13 7.70 9.48
N ASP A 188 2.04 7.10 8.29
CA ASP A 188 0.99 7.42 7.33
C ASP A 188 -0.07 6.31 7.31
N SER A 189 -1.22 6.56 7.93
CA SER A 189 -2.32 5.60 8.02
C SER A 189 -2.91 5.25 6.65
N GLU A 190 -2.97 6.22 5.73
CA GLU A 190 -3.53 6.01 4.39
C GLU A 190 -2.61 5.16 3.52
N ILE A 191 -1.30 5.42 3.55
CA ILE A 191 -0.31 4.58 2.85
C ILE A 191 -0.30 3.17 3.44
N ASN A 192 -0.49 3.05 4.76
CA ASN A 192 -0.59 1.74 5.37
C ASN A 192 -1.79 0.96 4.83
N GLU A 193 -2.95 1.57 4.62
CA GLU A 193 -4.14 0.87 4.08
C GLU A 193 -3.97 0.36 2.65
N LEU A 194 -3.13 1.02 1.84
CA LEU A 194 -2.85 0.62 0.45
C LEU A 194 -2.19 -0.76 0.33
N PHE A 195 -1.37 -1.17 1.30
CA PHE A 195 -0.57 -2.39 1.24
C PHE A 195 -1.08 -3.45 2.22
N ASP A 196 -1.00 -4.72 1.81
CA ASP A 196 -1.32 -5.86 2.69
C ASP A 196 -0.25 -6.03 3.77
N ILE A 197 1.02 -5.87 3.39
CA ILE A 197 2.15 -6.02 4.29
C ILE A 197 2.58 -4.65 4.83
N LYS A 198 2.35 -4.44 6.12
CA LYS A 198 2.75 -3.21 6.82
C LYS A 198 4.26 -3.18 7.07
N ASN A 199 4.84 -1.99 7.09
CA ASN A 199 6.26 -1.73 7.37
C ASN A 199 7.22 -2.65 6.57
N PRO A 200 7.15 -2.66 5.22
CA PRO A 200 7.95 -3.57 4.39
C PRO A 200 9.46 -3.38 4.56
N GLY A 201 9.89 -2.19 5.00
CA GLY A 201 11.28 -1.87 5.28
C GLY A 201 11.87 -2.53 6.53
N GLU A 202 11.03 -2.98 7.46
CA GLU A 202 11.43 -3.70 8.67
C GLU A 202 11.40 -5.23 8.49
N LYS A 203 10.92 -5.71 7.33
CA LYS A 203 10.68 -7.13 7.04
C LYS A 203 11.55 -7.63 5.90
N THR A 204 12.27 -8.73 6.14
CA THR A 204 12.94 -9.49 5.08
C THR A 204 11.92 -9.96 4.05
N PHE A 205 12.35 -10.17 2.80
CA PHE A 205 11.45 -10.73 1.77
C PHE A 205 10.86 -12.09 2.17
N ALA A 206 11.59 -12.88 2.97
CA ALA A 206 11.12 -14.14 3.54
C ALA A 206 9.94 -13.94 4.49
N GLN A 207 10.08 -13.00 5.43
CA GLN A 207 9.00 -12.65 6.37
C GLN A 207 7.77 -12.13 5.63
N ARG A 208 7.95 -11.25 4.64
CA ARG A 208 6.85 -10.73 3.80
C ARG A 208 6.08 -11.86 3.11
N ARG A 209 6.80 -12.83 2.52
CA ARG A 209 6.18 -13.99 1.87
C ARG A 209 5.39 -14.86 2.83
N ILE A 210 5.97 -15.16 4.01
CA ILE A 210 5.32 -16.00 5.03
C ILE A 210 4.05 -15.31 5.56
N GLU A 211 4.13 -14.02 5.85
CA GLU A 211 3.01 -13.22 6.33
C GLU A 211 1.89 -13.15 5.29
N ARG A 212 2.23 -12.89 4.01
CA ARG A 212 1.29 -12.91 2.89
C ARG A 212 0.53 -14.24 2.81
N LEU A 213 1.24 -15.36 2.86
CA LEU A 213 0.62 -16.68 2.71
C LEU A 213 -0.30 -17.02 3.89
N ARG A 214 0.10 -16.62 5.10
CA ARG A 214 -0.75 -16.74 6.28
C ARG A 214 -2.01 -15.89 6.14
N GLN A 215 -1.88 -14.64 5.68
CA GLN A 215 -3.00 -13.75 5.44
C GLN A 215 -3.94 -14.31 4.37
N GLU A 216 -3.42 -14.74 3.23
CA GLU A 216 -4.21 -15.36 2.15
C GLU A 216 -4.99 -16.60 2.62
N SER A 217 -4.40 -17.44 3.48
CA SER A 217 -5.12 -18.59 4.05
C SER A 217 -6.24 -18.18 5.01
N ASN A 218 -6.08 -17.06 5.72
CA ASN A 218 -7.10 -16.54 6.62
C ASN A 218 -8.22 -15.80 5.87
N ASP A 219 -7.88 -15.12 4.78
CA ASP A 219 -8.81 -14.29 4.00
C ASP A 219 -9.68 -15.14 3.06
N PHE A 220 -9.30 -16.39 2.78
CA PHE A 220 -10.08 -17.28 1.94
C PHE A 220 -11.44 -17.58 2.57
N ASN A 221 -12.49 -17.33 1.80
CA ASN A 221 -13.87 -17.58 2.21
C ASN A 221 -14.48 -18.67 1.30
N GLU A 222 -14.71 -19.86 1.87
CA GLU A 222 -15.27 -21.02 1.17
C GLU A 222 -16.69 -20.76 0.66
N GLU A 223 -17.54 -20.10 1.45
CA GLU A 223 -18.93 -19.80 1.09
C GLU A 223 -19.00 -18.90 -0.15
N HIS A 224 -18.20 -17.84 -0.17
CA HIS A 224 -18.13 -16.93 -1.32
C HIS A 224 -17.58 -17.62 -2.58
N TYR A 225 -16.58 -18.49 -2.43
CA TYR A 225 -16.06 -19.28 -3.53
C TYR A 225 -17.15 -20.20 -4.11
N LEU A 226 -17.90 -20.90 -3.25
CA LEU A 226 -18.97 -21.81 -3.65
C LEU A 226 -20.15 -21.06 -4.28
N ALA A 227 -20.50 -19.87 -3.78
CA ALA A 227 -21.52 -19.02 -4.39
C ALA A 227 -21.14 -18.66 -5.83
N ASN A 228 -19.91 -18.19 -6.08
CA ASN A 228 -19.48 -17.90 -7.45
C ASN A 228 -19.36 -19.15 -8.34
N LEU A 229 -19.17 -20.34 -7.74
CA LEU A 229 -19.09 -21.60 -8.48
C LEU A 229 -20.47 -22.08 -8.94
N TYR A 230 -21.51 -21.95 -8.12
CA TYR A 230 -22.82 -22.53 -8.40
C TYR A 230 -23.90 -21.52 -8.81
N GLU A 231 -23.79 -20.26 -8.39
CA GLU A 231 -24.82 -19.23 -8.64
C GLU A 231 -24.48 -18.33 -9.84
N ASP A 232 -23.19 -18.03 -10.04
CA ASP A 232 -22.74 -17.06 -11.05
C ASP A 232 -22.27 -17.68 -12.38
N GLU A 233 -22.49 -18.98 -12.60
CA GLU A 233 -21.89 -19.71 -13.75
C GLU A 233 -22.17 -19.01 -15.10
N SER A 234 -23.39 -18.52 -15.31
CA SER A 234 -23.77 -17.81 -16.55
C SER A 234 -23.03 -16.48 -16.75
N ILE A 235 -22.81 -15.72 -15.66
CA ILE A 235 -22.08 -14.45 -15.70
C ILE A 235 -20.61 -14.74 -16.00
N ILE A 236 -20.04 -15.75 -15.32
CA ILE A 236 -18.65 -16.16 -15.51
C ILE A 236 -18.40 -16.65 -16.95
N ASP A 237 -19.30 -17.45 -17.51
CA ASP A 237 -19.19 -17.90 -18.90
C ASP A 237 -19.20 -16.71 -19.86
N SER A 238 -20.08 -15.72 -19.64
CA SER A 238 -20.09 -14.50 -20.45
C SER A 238 -18.75 -13.76 -20.40
N ILE A 239 -18.16 -13.58 -19.22
CA ILE A 239 -16.85 -12.91 -19.02
C ILE A 239 -15.71 -13.66 -19.72
N ILE A 240 -15.74 -14.99 -19.69
CA ILE A 240 -14.70 -15.85 -20.30
C ILE A 240 -14.78 -15.79 -21.83
N GLU A 241 -15.99 -15.74 -22.38
CA GLU A 241 -16.24 -15.74 -23.83
C GLU A 241 -15.96 -14.39 -24.49
N LEU A 242 -15.93 -13.29 -23.73
CA LEU A 242 -15.60 -11.97 -24.26
C LEU A 242 -14.24 -11.96 -24.98
N SER A 243 -14.26 -11.42 -26.21
CA SER A 243 -13.05 -11.24 -27.02
C SER A 243 -12.19 -10.13 -26.43
N ALA A 244 -10.97 -10.48 -26.06
CA ALA A 244 -10.05 -9.52 -25.47
C ALA A 244 -9.38 -8.64 -26.53
N PRO A 245 -9.13 -7.34 -26.23
CA PRO A 245 -8.49 -6.41 -27.16
C PRO A 245 -7.12 -6.88 -27.66
N TRP A 246 -6.36 -7.58 -26.82
CA TRP A 246 -5.04 -8.11 -27.18
C TRP A 246 -5.06 -9.27 -28.18
N ASN A 247 -6.23 -9.79 -28.55
CA ASN A 247 -6.34 -10.76 -29.64
C ASN A 247 -6.00 -10.14 -31.00
N GLU A 248 -6.27 -8.85 -31.17
CA GLU A 248 -6.06 -8.11 -32.42
C GLU A 248 -4.73 -7.35 -32.45
N TRP A 249 -3.98 -7.36 -31.35
CA TRP A 249 -2.73 -6.63 -31.23
C TRP A 249 -1.62 -7.22 -32.12
N HIS A 250 -1.07 -6.38 -33.00
CA HIS A 250 0.09 -6.71 -33.80
C HIS A 250 1.35 -5.99 -33.28
N PRO A 251 2.50 -6.68 -33.08
CA PRO A 251 3.70 -6.12 -32.45
C PRO A 251 4.15 -4.73 -32.94
N SER A 252 3.92 -4.43 -34.23
CA SER A 252 4.32 -3.21 -34.91
C SER A 252 3.36 -2.02 -34.77
N THR A 253 2.11 -2.22 -34.35
CA THR A 253 1.05 -1.19 -34.39
C THR A 253 0.33 -0.97 -33.05
N ILE A 254 0.84 -1.55 -31.96
CA ILE A 254 0.21 -1.51 -30.63
C ILE A 254 0.19 -0.11 -30.01
N LEU A 255 1.31 0.60 -30.10
CA LEU A 255 1.46 1.92 -29.47
C LEU A 255 0.91 3.00 -30.40
N ASN A 256 -0.15 3.66 -29.96
CA ASN A 256 -0.77 4.79 -30.67
C ASN A 256 0.00 6.09 -30.36
N ASP A 257 -0.43 7.20 -30.99
CA ASP A 257 0.27 8.48 -30.81
C ASP A 257 0.13 9.04 -29.37
N GLN A 258 -0.99 8.78 -28.70
CA GLN A 258 -1.19 9.14 -27.29
C GLN A 258 -0.24 8.36 -26.36
N ASP A 259 -0.03 7.06 -26.63
CA ASP A 259 0.91 6.23 -25.89
C ASP A 259 2.34 6.80 -26.03
N ARG A 260 2.71 7.26 -27.24
CA ARG A 260 4.03 7.85 -27.53
C ARG A 260 4.23 9.20 -26.84
N GLU A 261 3.21 10.04 -26.83
CA GLU A 261 3.21 11.32 -26.12
C GLU A 261 3.40 11.08 -24.60
N ARG A 262 2.64 10.15 -24.02
CA ARG A 262 2.78 9.77 -22.60
C ARG A 262 4.17 9.25 -22.26
N ILE A 263 4.77 8.43 -23.12
CA ILE A 263 6.15 7.97 -22.93
C ILE A 263 7.13 9.15 -22.88
N ASN A 264 6.94 10.17 -23.72
CA ASN A 264 7.84 11.32 -23.75
C ASN A 264 7.63 12.27 -22.56
N ASP A 265 6.38 12.48 -22.15
CA ASP A 265 6.04 13.51 -21.17
C ASP A 265 6.11 13.01 -19.72
N HIS A 266 5.69 11.76 -19.48
CA HIS A 266 5.48 11.24 -18.13
C HIS A 266 6.49 10.17 -17.72
N ILE A 267 7.14 9.50 -18.68
CA ILE A 267 8.12 8.43 -18.37
C ILE A 267 9.54 9.00 -18.44
N PRO A 268 10.29 9.04 -17.32
CA PRO A 268 11.63 9.59 -17.32
C PRO A 268 12.60 8.70 -18.11
N LYS A 269 13.57 9.32 -18.77
CA LYS A 269 14.66 8.60 -19.46
C LYS A 269 15.71 8.16 -18.43
N ARG A 270 15.52 6.99 -17.83
CA ARG A 270 16.44 6.39 -16.86
C ARG A 270 17.27 5.30 -17.51
N GLU A 271 18.59 5.33 -17.32
CA GLU A 271 19.46 4.21 -17.67
C GLU A 271 19.55 3.26 -16.47
N PHE A 272 19.32 1.96 -16.70
CA PHE A 272 19.46 0.96 -15.65
C PHE A 272 20.86 0.35 -15.68
N ILE A 273 21.41 0.11 -14.49
CA ILE A 273 22.56 -0.78 -14.34
C ILE A 273 22.25 -2.17 -14.91
N LYS A 274 23.28 -2.86 -15.39
CA LYS A 274 23.11 -4.24 -15.87
C LYS A 274 22.79 -5.16 -14.69
N TYR A 275 21.50 -5.42 -14.50
CA TYR A 275 21.04 -6.40 -13.53
C TYR A 275 21.57 -7.81 -13.86
N ASP A 276 21.82 -8.57 -12.81
CA ASP A 276 22.19 -9.98 -12.89
C ASP A 276 21.01 -10.84 -13.38
N SER A 277 21.27 -12.12 -13.64
CA SER A 277 20.25 -13.02 -14.17
C SER A 277 19.12 -13.27 -13.16
N ALA A 278 19.42 -13.31 -11.86
CA ALA A 278 18.41 -13.57 -10.84
C ALA A 278 17.44 -12.38 -10.70
N THR A 279 17.97 -11.15 -10.63
CA THR A 279 17.13 -9.94 -10.58
C THR A 279 16.28 -9.78 -11.83
N LYS A 280 16.84 -10.03 -13.01
CA LYS A 280 16.06 -10.02 -14.26
C LYS A 280 14.90 -11.00 -14.22
N LYS A 281 15.14 -12.25 -13.77
CA LYS A 281 14.06 -13.23 -13.61
C LYS A 281 13.00 -12.75 -12.62
N ALA A 282 13.42 -12.25 -11.46
CA ALA A 282 12.49 -11.74 -10.45
C ALA A 282 11.61 -10.58 -10.97
N LEU A 283 12.19 -9.65 -11.72
CA LEU A 283 11.47 -8.55 -12.36
C LEU A 283 10.48 -9.02 -13.42
N ILE A 284 10.85 -9.99 -14.27
CA ILE A 284 9.94 -10.53 -15.29
C ILE A 284 8.77 -11.26 -14.62
N LEU A 285 9.03 -12.00 -13.54
CA LEU A 285 7.97 -12.67 -12.78
C LEU A 285 7.06 -11.67 -12.06
N GLY A 286 7.62 -10.61 -11.49
CA GLY A 286 6.83 -9.52 -10.90
C GLY A 286 5.97 -8.80 -11.94
N LEU A 287 6.49 -8.63 -13.16
CA LEU A 287 5.74 -8.06 -14.27
C LEU A 287 4.55 -8.96 -14.69
N PHE A 288 4.71 -10.29 -14.69
CA PHE A 288 3.59 -11.20 -14.92
C PHE A 288 2.52 -11.03 -13.83
N ASP A 289 2.93 -11.03 -12.56
CA ASP A 289 2.03 -10.90 -11.42
C ASP A 289 1.24 -9.57 -11.43
N ILE A 290 1.88 -8.46 -11.84
CA ILE A 290 1.21 -7.17 -12.05
C ILE A 290 0.21 -7.26 -13.22
N LEU A 291 0.64 -7.78 -14.37
CA LEU A 291 -0.22 -7.91 -15.55
C LEU A 291 -1.42 -8.83 -15.30
N TYR A 292 -1.29 -9.79 -14.39
CA TYR A 292 -2.39 -10.66 -14.00
C TYR A 292 -3.52 -9.87 -13.33
N GLY A 293 -3.21 -9.00 -12.37
CA GLY A 293 -4.21 -8.11 -11.76
C GLY A 293 -4.89 -7.21 -12.79
N TYR A 294 -4.13 -6.68 -13.74
CA TYR A 294 -4.65 -5.86 -14.84
C TYR A 294 -5.58 -6.62 -15.80
N CYS A 295 -5.18 -7.82 -16.24
CA CYS A 295 -6.01 -8.63 -17.12
C CYS A 295 -7.28 -9.12 -16.40
N TYR A 296 -7.18 -9.38 -15.10
CA TYR A 296 -8.34 -9.74 -14.28
C TYR A 296 -9.33 -8.57 -14.24
N ASP A 297 -8.86 -7.38 -13.84
CA ASP A 297 -9.68 -6.17 -13.75
C ASP A 297 -10.45 -5.90 -15.06
N LEU A 298 -9.72 -5.83 -16.17
CA LEU A 298 -10.32 -5.59 -17.47
C LEU A 298 -11.33 -6.66 -17.85
N ARG A 299 -11.05 -7.95 -17.59
CA ARG A 299 -12.03 -8.99 -17.92
C ARG A 299 -13.32 -8.85 -17.15
N THR A 300 -13.23 -8.59 -15.86
CA THR A 300 -14.41 -8.52 -14.99
C THR A 300 -15.23 -7.26 -15.19
N ASN A 301 -14.70 -6.28 -15.92
CA ASN A 301 -15.30 -4.98 -16.18
C ASN A 301 -15.47 -4.70 -17.68
N ASP A 302 -15.71 -5.73 -18.51
CA ASP A 302 -15.97 -5.58 -19.95
C ASP A 302 -14.90 -4.78 -20.74
N PHE A 303 -13.65 -4.86 -20.29
CA PHE A 303 -12.47 -4.14 -20.78
C PHE A 303 -12.53 -2.62 -20.61
N GLU A 304 -13.29 -2.14 -19.63
CA GLU A 304 -13.32 -0.74 -19.19
C GLU A 304 -12.94 -0.64 -17.71
N HIS A 305 -12.19 0.40 -17.35
CA HIS A 305 -11.80 0.60 -15.95
C HIS A 305 -12.93 1.20 -15.11
N THR A 306 -12.97 0.81 -13.85
CA THR A 306 -13.90 1.29 -12.83
C THR A 306 -13.13 1.97 -11.69
N VAL A 307 -13.86 2.51 -10.71
CA VAL A 307 -13.26 3.10 -9.49
C VAL A 307 -12.50 2.07 -8.64
N GLU A 308 -12.81 0.78 -8.81
CA GLU A 308 -12.16 -0.34 -8.11
C GLU A 308 -11.00 -0.95 -8.90
N SER A 309 -10.70 -0.44 -10.10
CA SER A 309 -9.67 -1.04 -10.95
C SER A 309 -8.28 -0.99 -10.32
N SER A 310 -7.88 0.16 -9.76
CA SER A 310 -6.61 0.27 -9.04
C SER A 310 -6.54 -0.68 -7.84
N TRP A 311 -7.62 -0.80 -7.06
CA TRP A 311 -7.68 -1.72 -5.94
C TRP A 311 -7.51 -3.16 -6.40
N THR A 312 -8.25 -3.57 -7.43
CA THR A 312 -8.21 -4.93 -8.00
C THR A 312 -6.81 -5.28 -8.50
N ILE A 313 -6.17 -4.37 -9.24
CA ILE A 313 -4.82 -4.56 -9.77
C ILE A 313 -3.80 -4.72 -8.64
N ILE A 314 -3.84 -3.83 -7.64
CA ILE A 314 -2.91 -3.85 -6.50
C ILE A 314 -3.15 -5.12 -5.68
N LYS A 315 -4.41 -5.39 -5.32
CA LYS A 315 -4.77 -6.51 -4.45
C LYS A 315 -4.45 -7.85 -5.09
N LEU A 316 -4.60 -8.02 -6.39
CA LEU A 316 -4.25 -9.30 -7.03
C LEU A 316 -2.74 -9.47 -7.23
N SER A 317 -1.99 -8.38 -7.38
CA SER A 317 -0.53 -8.44 -7.52
C SER A 317 0.17 -8.46 -6.17
N SER A 318 0.70 -9.62 -5.78
CA SER A 318 1.54 -9.74 -4.58
C SER A 318 2.83 -8.91 -4.66
N THR A 319 3.32 -8.62 -5.87
CA THR A 319 4.44 -7.70 -6.11
C THR A 319 4.09 -6.29 -5.65
N LEU A 320 2.86 -5.84 -5.87
CA LEU A 320 2.39 -4.52 -5.47
C LEU A 320 1.90 -4.47 -4.02
N SER A 321 0.97 -5.34 -3.62
CA SER A 321 0.35 -5.26 -2.28
C SER A 321 1.21 -5.81 -1.15
N CYS A 322 2.08 -6.79 -1.45
CA CYS A 322 2.88 -7.49 -0.43
C CYS A 322 4.39 -7.30 -0.60
N PHE A 323 4.82 -6.53 -1.61
CA PHE A 323 6.23 -6.37 -1.96
C PHE A 323 6.95 -7.71 -2.18
N GLU A 324 6.26 -8.67 -2.79
CA GLU A 324 6.83 -9.99 -3.10
C GLU A 324 8.01 -9.84 -4.06
N TYR A 325 9.09 -10.56 -3.77
CA TYR A 325 10.26 -10.60 -4.64
C TYR A 325 10.52 -12.05 -5.04
N TRP A 326 10.34 -12.34 -6.33
CA TRP A 326 10.28 -13.70 -6.88
C TRP A 326 11.65 -14.39 -6.96
N THR A 327 12.27 -14.59 -5.81
CA THR A 327 13.46 -15.41 -5.61
C THR A 327 13.16 -16.62 -4.71
N PRO A 328 13.92 -17.72 -4.87
CA PRO A 328 13.81 -18.88 -3.98
C PRO A 328 14.28 -18.53 -2.57
N LEU A 329 13.66 -19.15 -1.58
CA LEU A 329 14.05 -19.03 -0.17
C LEU A 329 15.04 -20.13 0.21
N ASN A 330 15.99 -19.80 1.10
CA ASN A 330 16.93 -20.78 1.64
C ASN A 330 16.25 -21.63 2.73
N ASP A 331 16.76 -22.84 2.98
CA ASP A 331 16.13 -23.79 3.92
C ASP A 331 15.99 -23.21 5.35
N GLN A 332 16.96 -22.39 5.77
CA GLN A 332 16.93 -21.70 7.06
C GLN A 332 15.80 -20.65 7.15
N GLN A 333 15.38 -20.07 6.03
CA GLN A 333 14.32 -19.08 5.95
C GLN A 333 12.92 -19.72 5.87
N MET A 334 12.84 -21.03 5.64
CA MET A 334 11.60 -21.80 5.52
C MET A 334 11.14 -22.42 6.85
N SER A 335 11.84 -22.10 7.94
CA SER A 335 11.63 -22.64 9.28
C SER A 335 10.31 -22.15 9.89
N GLY A 336 9.18 -22.79 9.58
CA GLY A 336 7.92 -22.45 10.26
C GLY A 336 6.68 -23.23 9.87
N ASP A 337 6.55 -23.69 8.61
CA ASP A 337 5.29 -24.27 8.16
C ASP A 337 5.48 -25.44 7.18
N ARG A 338 4.98 -26.62 7.54
CA ARG A 338 5.13 -27.84 6.72
C ARG A 338 4.32 -27.78 5.43
N LEU A 339 3.28 -26.93 5.39
CA LEU A 339 2.43 -26.74 4.22
C LEU A 339 3.24 -26.19 3.02
N HIS A 340 4.30 -25.42 3.29
CA HIS A 340 5.16 -24.82 2.26
C HIS A 340 6.05 -25.82 1.50
N SER A 341 6.48 -26.89 2.15
CA SER A 341 7.45 -27.84 1.57
C SER A 341 6.84 -28.72 0.47
N LEU A 342 5.51 -28.91 0.51
CA LEU A 342 4.76 -29.76 -0.41
C LEU A 342 4.21 -29.01 -1.63
N LEU A 343 3.84 -27.74 -1.48
CA LEU A 343 3.16 -26.96 -2.53
C LEU A 343 4.13 -26.46 -3.62
N TYR A 344 5.42 -26.31 -3.31
CA TYR A 344 6.34 -25.57 -4.18
C TYR A 344 7.67 -26.29 -4.36
N ASN A 345 7.92 -26.76 -5.57
CA ASN A 345 9.27 -27.14 -5.95
C ASN A 345 10.15 -25.88 -5.84
N LYS A 346 11.07 -25.88 -4.87
CA LYS A 346 12.01 -24.78 -4.52
C LYS A 346 12.71 -24.14 -5.74
N TYR A 347 12.71 -24.81 -6.88
CA TYR A 347 13.43 -24.43 -8.09
C TYR A 347 12.56 -23.79 -9.19
N ASP A 348 11.23 -23.82 -9.08
CA ASP A 348 10.32 -23.33 -10.14
C ASP A 348 9.51 -22.10 -9.71
N MET A 349 10.20 -20.96 -9.68
CA MET A 349 9.60 -19.68 -9.30
C MET A 349 8.52 -19.19 -10.27
N ALA A 350 8.59 -19.59 -11.53
CA ALA A 350 7.62 -19.20 -12.54
C ALA A 350 6.27 -19.90 -12.30
N LYS A 351 6.30 -21.22 -12.04
CA LYS A 351 5.12 -21.96 -11.61
C LYS A 351 4.58 -21.42 -10.28
N TYR A 352 5.46 -21.11 -9.33
CA TYR A 352 5.03 -20.58 -8.03
C TYR A 352 4.29 -19.24 -8.17
N MET A 353 4.85 -18.32 -8.94
CA MET A 353 4.22 -17.03 -9.24
C MET A 353 2.84 -17.22 -9.91
N LEU A 354 2.72 -18.15 -10.85
CA LEU A 354 1.43 -18.44 -11.49
C LEU A 354 0.39 -19.00 -10.51
N ILE A 355 0.79 -19.94 -9.64
CA ILE A 355 -0.07 -20.47 -8.58
C ILE A 355 -0.55 -19.33 -7.66
N ASN A 356 0.35 -18.42 -7.30
CA ASN A 356 0.02 -17.26 -6.47
C ASN A 356 -1.03 -16.35 -7.12
N CYS A 357 -0.87 -16.02 -8.39
CA CYS A 357 -1.83 -15.19 -9.13
C CYS A 357 -3.23 -15.82 -9.09
N ILE A 358 -3.32 -17.13 -9.40
CA ILE A 358 -4.57 -17.88 -9.38
C ILE A 358 -5.13 -17.91 -7.95
N ARG A 359 -4.31 -18.24 -6.96
CA ARG A 359 -4.71 -18.29 -5.54
C ARG A 359 -5.36 -16.97 -5.10
N ARG A 360 -4.73 -15.82 -5.36
CA ARG A 360 -5.24 -14.50 -4.96
C ARG A 360 -6.55 -14.14 -5.67
N SER A 361 -6.72 -14.54 -6.93
CA SER A 361 -8.00 -14.34 -7.64
C SER A 361 -9.17 -15.16 -7.10
N LEU A 362 -8.90 -16.19 -6.31
CA LEU A 362 -9.92 -16.99 -5.63
C LEU A 362 -10.19 -16.52 -4.21
N ILE A 363 -9.46 -15.51 -3.72
CA ILE A 363 -9.54 -15.01 -2.34
C ILE A 363 -10.18 -13.62 -2.31
N TYR A 364 -9.70 -12.70 -3.15
CA TYR A 364 -9.95 -11.28 -2.96
C TYR A 364 -11.07 -10.66 -3.80
N PRO A 365 -11.13 -10.87 -5.13
CA PRO A 365 -12.00 -10.08 -5.99
C PRO A 365 -13.46 -10.52 -5.88
N LEU A 366 -14.33 -9.79 -6.59
CA LEU A 366 -15.78 -10.07 -6.66
C LEU A 366 -16.09 -11.45 -7.25
N TYR A 367 -15.36 -11.89 -8.28
CA TYR A 367 -15.64 -13.15 -9.01
C TYR A 367 -14.57 -14.23 -8.75
N ARG A 368 -14.74 -15.05 -7.73
CA ARG A 368 -13.75 -16.04 -7.27
C ARG A 368 -13.94 -17.37 -7.98
N HIS A 369 -13.56 -17.44 -9.24
CA HIS A 369 -13.86 -18.61 -10.07
C HIS A 369 -12.65 -19.21 -10.79
N TRP A 370 -12.43 -20.52 -10.64
CA TRP A 370 -11.28 -21.24 -11.20
C TRP A 370 -11.10 -21.04 -12.71
N ARG A 371 -12.18 -21.20 -13.49
CA ARG A 371 -12.11 -21.07 -14.96
C ARG A 371 -11.73 -19.65 -15.38
N LEU A 372 -12.21 -18.64 -14.65
CA LEU A 372 -11.86 -17.25 -14.88
C LEU A 372 -10.38 -17.00 -14.55
N SER A 373 -9.90 -17.50 -13.41
CA SER A 373 -8.49 -17.38 -13.00
C SER A 373 -7.52 -17.95 -14.04
N ILE A 374 -7.85 -19.11 -14.62
CA ILE A 374 -7.07 -19.74 -15.69
C ILE A 374 -7.18 -18.95 -16.99
N LYS A 375 -8.36 -18.42 -17.33
CA LYS A 375 -8.55 -17.60 -18.53
C LYS A 375 -7.69 -16.34 -18.47
N VAL A 376 -7.68 -15.63 -17.33
CA VAL A 376 -6.84 -14.45 -17.08
C VAL A 376 -5.35 -14.78 -17.22
N ALA A 377 -4.89 -15.91 -16.66
CA ALA A 377 -3.50 -16.34 -16.81
C ALA A 377 -3.10 -16.51 -18.29
N ASN A 378 -4.00 -17.06 -19.11
CA ASN A 378 -3.78 -17.22 -20.55
C ASN A 378 -3.70 -15.89 -21.29
N ASP A 379 -4.39 -14.84 -20.83
CA ASP A 379 -4.26 -13.50 -21.40
C ASP A 379 -2.92 -12.87 -21.14
N VAL A 380 -2.42 -12.98 -19.91
CA VAL A 380 -1.08 -12.48 -19.57
C VAL A 380 -0.04 -13.20 -20.43
N ILE A 381 -0.16 -14.52 -20.56
CA ILE A 381 0.70 -15.32 -21.45
C ILE A 381 0.61 -14.82 -22.90
N LYS A 382 -0.59 -14.49 -23.39
CA LYS A 382 -0.79 -13.92 -24.73
C LYS A 382 -0.10 -12.56 -24.87
N ILE A 383 -0.29 -11.63 -23.94
CA ILE A 383 0.35 -10.31 -23.93
C ILE A 383 1.87 -10.44 -23.93
N MET A 384 2.43 -11.31 -23.08
CA MET A 384 3.88 -11.55 -23.02
C MET A 384 4.42 -12.19 -24.31
N SER A 385 3.63 -13.03 -24.99
CA SER A 385 4.02 -13.63 -26.27
C SER A 385 4.09 -12.61 -27.42
N ILE A 386 3.30 -11.53 -27.36
CA ILE A 386 3.32 -10.45 -28.36
C ILE A 386 4.62 -9.64 -28.22
N GLY A 387 5.00 -9.28 -26.99
CA GLY A 387 6.30 -8.69 -26.66
C GLY A 387 6.23 -7.34 -25.94
N SER A 388 7.36 -6.65 -25.85
CA SER A 388 7.53 -5.45 -25.01
C SER A 388 6.53 -4.33 -25.28
N ASN A 389 6.12 -4.11 -26.54
CA ASN A 389 5.17 -3.05 -26.88
C ASN A 389 3.78 -3.30 -26.27
N ALA A 390 3.33 -4.56 -26.27
CA ALA A 390 2.07 -4.95 -25.63
C ALA A 390 2.12 -4.73 -24.11
N ILE A 391 3.24 -5.14 -23.50
CA ILE A 391 3.45 -4.97 -22.06
C ILE A 391 3.53 -3.49 -21.69
N LEU A 392 4.28 -2.69 -22.45
CA LEU A 392 4.40 -1.26 -22.23
C LEU A 392 3.05 -0.55 -22.35
N LYS A 393 2.20 -0.94 -23.32
CA LYS A 393 0.85 -0.40 -23.43
C LYS A 393 0.03 -0.64 -22.15
N CYS A 394 0.04 -1.86 -21.62
CA CYS A 394 -0.65 -2.19 -20.37
C CYS A 394 -0.08 -1.41 -19.17
N LEU A 395 1.25 -1.27 -19.10
CA LEU A 395 1.92 -0.52 -18.04
C LEU A 395 1.58 0.97 -18.06
N LEU A 396 1.50 1.58 -19.25
CA LEU A 396 1.11 2.99 -19.40
C LEU A 396 -0.33 3.24 -18.97
N ASP A 397 -1.22 2.30 -19.27
CA ASP A 397 -2.62 2.37 -18.85
C ASP A 397 -2.75 2.28 -17.33
N MET A 398 -2.13 1.26 -16.72
CA MET A 398 -2.05 1.14 -15.26
C MET A 398 -1.43 2.38 -14.60
N HIS A 399 -0.36 2.93 -15.19
CA HIS A 399 0.28 4.14 -14.67
C HIS A 399 -0.69 5.33 -14.63
N GLN A 400 -1.54 5.48 -15.66
CA GLN A 400 -2.57 6.51 -15.68
C GLN A 400 -3.61 6.28 -14.59
N ILE A 401 -4.12 5.05 -14.46
CA ILE A 401 -5.13 4.69 -13.45
C ILE A 401 -4.61 5.03 -12.05
N MET A 402 -3.39 4.59 -11.72
CA MET A 402 -2.80 4.87 -10.40
C MET A 402 -2.60 6.37 -10.13
N ALA A 403 -2.41 7.18 -11.16
CA ALA A 403 -2.27 8.62 -11.02
C ALA A 403 -3.60 9.34 -10.74
N ILE A 404 -4.74 8.82 -11.22
CA ILE A 404 -6.05 9.46 -11.09
C ILE A 404 -6.93 8.86 -9.98
N SER A 405 -6.56 7.69 -9.45
CA SER A 405 -7.42 6.91 -8.55
C SER A 405 -7.45 7.39 -7.09
N GLY A 406 -6.72 8.45 -6.73
CA GLY A 406 -6.65 8.97 -5.36
C GLY A 406 -5.94 8.04 -4.36
N GLU A 407 -6.16 8.27 -3.05
CA GLU A 407 -5.71 7.39 -1.94
C GLU A 407 -4.22 7.01 -1.98
N ASN A 408 -3.35 7.95 -2.35
CA ASN A 408 -1.91 7.73 -2.46
C ASN A 408 -1.50 6.59 -3.42
N ARG A 409 -2.40 6.12 -4.29
CA ARG A 409 -2.14 5.03 -5.26
C ARG A 409 -1.06 5.40 -6.28
N GLN A 410 -0.80 6.70 -6.50
CA GLN A 410 0.34 7.19 -7.28
C GLN A 410 1.68 6.67 -6.74
N LEU A 411 1.78 6.32 -5.45
CA LEU A 411 2.96 5.70 -4.87
C LEU A 411 3.35 4.40 -5.58
N ILE A 412 2.38 3.66 -6.13
CA ILE A 412 2.63 2.46 -6.94
C ILE A 412 3.41 2.80 -8.22
N ASN A 413 3.17 3.97 -8.81
CA ASN A 413 3.95 4.45 -9.96
C ASN A 413 5.41 4.64 -9.57
N ASP A 414 5.65 5.34 -8.45
CA ASP A 414 6.99 5.64 -7.97
C ASP A 414 7.77 4.40 -7.54
N LEU A 415 7.08 3.46 -6.86
CA LEU A 415 7.68 2.22 -6.38
C LEU A 415 7.95 1.22 -7.51
N TYR A 416 7.05 1.12 -8.49
CA TYR A 416 7.06 0.04 -9.48
C TYR A 416 6.85 0.51 -10.92
N LEU A 417 5.67 1.06 -11.26
CA LEU A 417 5.23 1.16 -12.66
C LEU A 417 6.11 2.06 -13.52
N THR A 418 6.55 3.21 -13.00
CA THR A 418 7.45 4.13 -13.71
C THR A 418 8.76 3.42 -14.09
N ASN A 419 9.36 2.70 -13.14
CA ASN A 419 10.61 1.97 -13.40
C ASN A 419 10.40 0.79 -14.36
N TYR A 420 9.28 0.07 -14.28
CA TYR A 420 8.94 -0.96 -15.27
C TYR A 420 8.76 -0.38 -16.68
N CYS A 421 8.08 0.75 -16.83
CA CYS A 421 7.94 1.48 -18.10
C CYS A 421 9.29 1.88 -18.69
N CYS A 422 10.24 2.36 -17.88
CA CYS A 422 11.58 2.67 -18.35
C CYS A 422 12.37 1.41 -18.72
N TRP A 423 12.28 0.36 -17.89
CA TRP A 423 13.11 -0.83 -17.99
C TRP A 423 12.74 -1.73 -19.17
N ILE A 424 11.44 -1.88 -19.45
CA ILE A 424 10.93 -2.72 -20.54
C ILE A 424 11.44 -2.27 -21.92
N GLN A 425 11.75 -0.97 -22.07
CA GLN A 425 12.29 -0.37 -23.28
C GLN A 425 13.75 -0.77 -23.55
N GLN A 426 14.47 -1.27 -22.54
CA GLN A 426 15.90 -1.61 -22.62
C GLN A 426 16.16 -3.12 -22.65
N ILE A 427 15.14 -3.94 -22.44
CA ILE A 427 15.24 -5.40 -22.31
C ILE A 427 14.95 -6.10 -23.65
N LYS A 428 15.66 -7.21 -23.91
CA LYS A 428 15.41 -8.07 -25.08
C LYS A 428 14.06 -8.79 -24.96
N GLN A 429 13.27 -8.75 -26.03
CA GLN A 429 11.91 -9.32 -26.05
C GLN A 429 11.87 -10.85 -25.90
N ASP A 430 12.97 -11.56 -26.23
CA ASP A 430 13.05 -13.03 -26.19
C ASP A 430 12.75 -13.61 -24.80
N TRP A 431 13.08 -12.86 -23.75
CA TRP A 431 12.83 -13.29 -22.37
C TRP A 431 11.34 -13.43 -22.07
N PHE A 432 10.53 -12.47 -22.52
CA PHE A 432 9.07 -12.48 -22.32
C PHE A 432 8.42 -13.62 -23.10
N LYS A 433 8.83 -13.79 -24.36
CA LYS A 433 8.33 -14.87 -25.23
C LYS A 433 8.71 -16.25 -24.69
N SER A 434 9.94 -16.40 -24.18
CA SER A 434 10.40 -17.64 -23.55
C SER A 434 9.58 -17.96 -22.29
N LEU A 435 9.31 -16.97 -21.43
CA LEU A 435 8.48 -17.19 -20.25
C LEU A 435 7.04 -17.52 -20.62
N ALA A 436 6.45 -16.81 -21.59
CA ALA A 436 5.10 -17.07 -22.09
C ALA A 436 4.95 -18.51 -22.62
N TYR A 437 5.90 -18.98 -23.43
CA TYR A 437 5.91 -20.35 -23.92
C TYR A 437 6.00 -21.38 -22.78
N TYR A 438 6.86 -21.12 -21.79
CA TYR A 438 7.00 -21.98 -20.64
C TYR A 438 5.70 -22.03 -19.80
N LEU A 439 5.15 -20.87 -19.45
CA LEU A 439 3.94 -20.76 -18.63
C LEU A 439 2.69 -21.29 -19.35
N SER A 440 2.62 -21.19 -20.69
CA SER A 440 1.54 -21.83 -21.47
C SER A 440 1.50 -23.34 -21.25
N ASN A 441 2.67 -23.99 -21.25
CA ASN A 441 2.77 -25.42 -20.97
C ASN A 441 2.46 -25.74 -19.51
N VAL A 442 2.95 -24.93 -18.57
CA VAL A 442 2.69 -25.09 -17.12
C VAL A 442 1.21 -24.96 -16.82
N CYS A 443 0.57 -23.90 -17.28
CA CYS A 443 -0.85 -23.62 -17.06
C CYS A 443 -1.74 -24.74 -17.59
N ALA A 444 -1.45 -25.27 -18.78
CA ALA A 444 -2.28 -26.29 -19.42
C ALA A 444 -2.12 -27.71 -18.83
N LYS A 445 -0.96 -28.06 -18.25
CA LYS A 445 -0.62 -29.45 -17.91
C LYS A 445 -0.24 -29.69 -16.45
N TYR A 446 0.17 -28.64 -15.74
CA TYR A 446 0.87 -28.77 -14.47
C TYR A 446 0.30 -27.88 -13.37
N ILE A 447 -0.87 -27.27 -13.60
CA ILE A 447 -1.64 -26.51 -12.62
C ILE A 447 -2.95 -27.27 -12.36
N ASP A 448 -3.20 -27.58 -11.10
CA ASP A 448 -4.45 -28.18 -10.64
C ASP A 448 -4.96 -27.44 -9.39
N LYS A 449 -6.19 -27.76 -9.00
CA LYS A 449 -6.85 -27.16 -7.83
C LYS A 449 -6.19 -27.54 -6.50
N GLN A 450 -5.46 -28.67 -6.43
CA GLN A 450 -4.79 -29.13 -5.21
C GLN A 450 -3.54 -28.28 -4.91
N MET A 451 -2.84 -27.84 -5.95
CA MET A 451 -1.61 -27.05 -5.84
C MET A 451 -1.83 -25.63 -5.31
N ILE A 452 -3.07 -25.15 -5.23
CA ILE A 452 -3.38 -23.79 -4.76
C ILE A 452 -3.24 -23.66 -3.24
N GLY A 453 -3.35 -24.76 -2.50
CA GLY A 453 -3.26 -24.76 -1.04
C GLY A 453 -4.47 -24.10 -0.36
N LEU A 454 -5.66 -24.19 -0.99
CA LEU A 454 -6.95 -23.75 -0.45
C LEU A 454 -7.92 -24.93 -0.26
N ASP A 455 -7.43 -26.17 -0.43
CA ASP A 455 -8.23 -27.40 -0.34
C ASP A 455 -9.52 -27.40 -1.20
N LEU A 456 -9.50 -26.66 -2.33
CA LEU A 456 -10.66 -26.52 -3.22
C LEU A 456 -11.33 -27.85 -3.59
N PRO A 457 -10.61 -28.95 -3.90
CA PRO A 457 -11.25 -30.22 -4.21
C PRO A 457 -12.04 -30.81 -3.04
N LEU A 458 -11.62 -30.55 -1.80
CA LEU A 458 -12.35 -30.97 -0.60
C LEU A 458 -13.61 -30.12 -0.44
N VAL A 459 -13.48 -28.79 -0.57
CA VAL A 459 -14.58 -27.82 -0.47
C VAL A 459 -15.65 -28.11 -1.52
N GLU A 460 -15.26 -28.30 -2.78
CA GLU A 460 -16.19 -28.64 -3.87
C GLU A 460 -16.89 -29.98 -3.66
N LYS A 461 -16.15 -31.00 -3.20
CA LYS A 461 -16.72 -32.32 -2.94
C LYS A 461 -17.72 -32.28 -1.78
N ALA A 462 -17.42 -31.54 -0.72
CA ALA A 462 -18.32 -31.34 0.40
C ALA A 462 -19.60 -30.61 -0.04
N ALA A 463 -19.47 -29.60 -0.91
CA ALA A 463 -20.63 -28.89 -1.46
C ALA A 463 -21.52 -29.80 -2.30
N ILE A 464 -20.94 -30.64 -3.17
CA ILE A 464 -21.70 -31.62 -3.97
C ILE A 464 -22.49 -32.57 -3.07
N MET A 465 -21.86 -33.13 -2.03
CA MET A 465 -22.55 -34.02 -1.08
C MET A 465 -23.71 -33.31 -0.38
N ALA A 466 -23.54 -32.05 0.01
CA ALA A 466 -24.60 -31.28 0.66
C ALA A 466 -25.77 -30.94 -0.29
N ILE A 467 -25.50 -30.79 -1.59
CA ILE A 467 -26.54 -30.61 -2.61
C ILE A 467 -27.30 -31.93 -2.82
N GLU A 468 -26.57 -33.05 -2.95
CA GLU A 468 -27.17 -34.39 -3.10
C GLU A 468 -28.06 -34.76 -1.89
N GLU A 469 -27.60 -34.51 -0.66
CA GLU A 469 -28.38 -34.75 0.56
C GLU A 469 -29.67 -33.90 0.60
N LYS A 470 -29.61 -32.62 0.18
CA LYS A 470 -30.80 -31.76 0.10
C LYS A 470 -31.80 -32.23 -0.94
N ASP A 471 -31.32 -32.72 -2.08
CA ASP A 471 -32.18 -33.23 -3.14
C ASP A 471 -32.85 -34.54 -2.70
N ASP A 472 -32.13 -35.42 -2.00
CA ASP A 472 -32.68 -36.64 -1.42
C ASP A 472 -33.75 -36.32 -0.34
N ASP A 473 -33.48 -35.39 0.58
CA ASP A 473 -34.45 -34.93 1.58
C ASP A 473 -35.70 -34.31 0.91
N CYS A 474 -35.51 -33.49 -0.14
CA CYS A 474 -36.64 -32.93 -0.90
C CYS A 474 -37.47 -34.00 -1.60
N ASN A 475 -36.83 -35.03 -2.15
CA ASN A 475 -37.50 -36.15 -2.80
C ASN A 475 -38.28 -36.99 -1.78
N GLU A 476 -37.72 -37.26 -0.60
CA GLU A 476 -38.43 -37.94 0.48
C GLU A 476 -39.63 -37.13 0.99
N ASP A 477 -39.49 -35.81 1.13
CA ASP A 477 -40.57 -34.91 1.52
C ASP A 477 -41.68 -34.82 0.47
N GLN A 478 -41.34 -34.81 -0.82
CA GLN A 478 -42.32 -34.84 -1.91
C GLN A 478 -43.04 -36.19 -1.97
N LEU A 479 -42.33 -37.30 -1.77
CA LEU A 479 -42.92 -38.64 -1.72
C LEU A 479 -43.86 -38.77 -0.51
N SER A 480 -43.48 -38.27 0.66
CA SER A 480 -44.31 -38.31 1.86
C SER A 480 -45.57 -37.45 1.74
N LYS A 481 -45.48 -36.26 1.10
CA LYS A 481 -46.65 -35.42 0.75
C LYS A 481 -47.55 -36.12 -0.27
N GLY A 482 -46.98 -36.76 -1.29
CA GLY A 482 -47.72 -37.54 -2.29
C GLY A 482 -48.48 -38.72 -1.68
N ILE A 483 -47.84 -39.46 -0.77
CA ILE A 483 -48.48 -40.57 -0.04
C ILE A 483 -49.60 -40.06 0.88
N LYS A 484 -49.40 -38.95 1.59
CA LYS A 484 -50.45 -38.31 2.41
C LYS A 484 -51.64 -37.85 1.57
N LEU A 485 -51.41 -37.31 0.38
CA LEU A 485 -52.46 -36.91 -0.55
C LEU A 485 -53.26 -38.13 -1.04
N LEU A 486 -52.59 -39.22 -1.42
CA LEU A 486 -53.24 -40.45 -1.87
C LEU A 486 -54.07 -41.12 -0.76
N LEU A 487 -53.58 -41.12 0.48
CA LEU A 487 -54.33 -41.61 1.65
C LEU A 487 -55.58 -40.76 1.93
N ASN A 488 -55.49 -39.43 1.76
CA ASN A 488 -56.65 -38.55 1.90
C ASN A 488 -57.69 -38.71 0.78
N ILE A 489 -57.27 -39.03 -0.44
CA ILE A 489 -58.17 -39.34 -1.56
C ILE A 489 -58.88 -40.70 -1.32
N SER A 490 -58.17 -41.69 -0.79
CA SER A 490 -58.76 -42.99 -0.43
C SER A 490 -59.82 -42.86 0.67
N ASN A 491 -59.61 -41.99 1.66
CA ASN A 491 -60.57 -41.76 2.74
C ASN A 491 -61.82 -40.98 2.29
N HIS A 492 -61.81 -40.36 1.11
CA HIS A 492 -62.94 -39.60 0.57
C HIS A 492 -63.86 -40.43 -0.34
N LEU A 493 -63.46 -41.67 -0.69
CA LEU A 493 -64.24 -42.59 -1.53
C LEU A 493 -65.09 -43.59 -0.74
N ASP A 494 -64.96 -43.63 0.59
CA ASP A 494 -65.72 -44.51 1.49
C ASP A 494 -66.92 -43.79 2.20
N SER A 495 -67.41 -42.67 1.65
CA SER A 495 -68.47 -41.85 2.30
C SER A 495 -69.75 -41.64 1.48
N ASP A 496 -69.92 -42.28 0.32
CA ASP A 496 -71.16 -42.18 -0.46
C ASP A 496 -71.72 -43.59 -0.72
N ASP A 497 -72.30 -44.20 0.30
CA ASP A 497 -73.32 -45.25 0.17
C ASP A 497 -74.03 -45.38 1.52
N ASP A 498 -75.12 -44.63 1.70
CA ASP A 498 -76.35 -45.06 2.38
C ASP A 498 -77.32 -43.88 2.50
N ASP A 499 -78.32 -43.83 1.62
CA ASP A 499 -79.68 -43.37 1.96
C ASP A 499 -80.65 -43.82 0.86
N ASP A 500 -81.07 -45.10 0.93
CA ASP A 500 -82.30 -45.61 0.33
C ASP A 500 -83.23 -46.12 1.46
N ASP A 501 -84.38 -45.43 1.59
CA ASP A 501 -85.69 -45.88 2.09
C ASP A 501 -85.84 -46.52 3.49
N LYS A 502 -86.42 -45.75 4.44
CA LYS A 502 -87.81 -45.94 4.94
C LYS A 502 -88.30 -44.95 5.98
#